data_AF-A0A498SPL5-F1
#
_entry.id   AF-A0A498SPL5-F1
#
_cell.length_a   1.000
_cell.length_b   1.000
_cell.length_c   1.000
_cell.angle_alpha   90.00
_cell.angle_beta   90.00
_cell.angle_gamma   90.00
#
_symmetry.space_group_name_H-M   'P 1'
#
loop_
_entity.id
_entity.type
_entity.pdbx_description
1 polymer ?
#
loop_
_entity_poly.entity_id
_entity_poly.type
_entity_poly.pdbx_seq_one_letter_code
_entity_poly.pdbx_strand_id
1 'polypeptide(L)'
;IEKVRFLSNLRAEQHKEIRSAMMTAFMRNFKDADCMLVQNGHIFRAIMFNISLFRWQRALELAVKHKMHLETVIGYRQKYLYETGRKEIDQNFLKYQSEVEIDWDHILQTIREDEAKNF
;
A
#
# COMPACT_ATOMS: atom_id res chain seq x y z
N ILE A 1 0.82 -12.44 20.20
CA ILE A 1 -0.41 -12.87 19.50
C ILE A 1 -0.38 -12.50 18.01
N GLU A 2 0.02 -11.27 17.62
CA GLU A 2 0.11 -10.85 16.21
C GLU A 2 1.08 -11.68 15.34
N LYS A 3 2.28 -12.01 15.84
CA LYS A 3 3.27 -12.84 15.11
C LYS A 3 2.73 -14.23 14.73
N VAL A 4 1.88 -14.82 15.57
CA VAL A 4 1.29 -16.14 15.31
C VAL A 4 0.22 -16.06 14.23
N ARG A 5 -0.66 -15.04 14.28
CA ARG A 5 -1.63 -14.77 13.21
C ARG A 5 -0.94 -14.47 11.88
N PHE A 6 0.15 -13.71 11.91
CA PHE A 6 0.96 -13.45 10.72
C PHE A 6 1.47 -14.73 10.06
N LEU A 7 2.05 -15.65 10.84
CA LEU A 7 2.54 -16.94 10.33
C LEU A 7 1.41 -17.87 9.84
N SER A 8 0.21 -17.76 10.41
CA SER A 8 -0.98 -18.46 9.92
C SER A 8 -1.47 -17.90 8.59
N ASN A 9 -1.56 -16.57 8.45
CA ASN A 9 -1.94 -15.91 7.20
C ASN A 9 -0.90 -16.17 6.09
N LEU A 10 0.38 -16.18 6.45
CA LEU A 10 1.48 -16.49 5.54
C LEU A 10 1.43 -17.95 5.02
N ARG A 11 0.97 -18.89 5.85
CA ARG A 11 0.73 -20.27 5.43
C ARG A 11 -0.49 -20.41 4.50
N ALA A 12 -1.47 -19.51 4.61
CA ALA A 12 -2.67 -19.50 3.79
C ALA A 12 -2.50 -18.79 2.45
N GLU A 13 -1.51 -17.90 2.31
CA GLU A 13 -1.19 -17.20 1.06
C GLU A 13 -0.71 -18.19 -0.01
N GLN A 14 -1.39 -18.23 -1.16
CA GLN A 14 -1.14 -19.23 -2.20
C GLN A 14 0.05 -18.88 -3.08
N HIS A 15 0.32 -17.58 -3.27
CA HIS A 15 1.42 -17.11 -4.12
C HIS A 15 2.75 -17.13 -3.37
N LYS A 16 3.74 -17.81 -3.93
CA LYS A 16 5.05 -18.06 -3.29
C LYS A 16 5.84 -16.76 -3.12
N GLU A 17 5.69 -15.84 -4.07
CA GLU A 17 6.36 -14.55 -4.17
C GLU A 17 5.87 -13.63 -3.05
N ILE A 18 4.55 -13.58 -2.85
CA ILE A 18 3.94 -12.82 -1.75
C ILE A 18 4.31 -13.44 -0.41
N ARG A 19 4.26 -14.78 -0.29
CA ARG A 19 4.69 -15.48 0.93
C ARG A 19 6.13 -15.12 1.30
N SER A 20 7.02 -15.06 0.32
CA SER A 20 8.41 -14.65 0.52
C SER A 20 8.52 -13.18 0.93
N ALA A 21 7.83 -12.26 0.24
CA ALA A 21 7.82 -10.84 0.59
C ALA A 21 7.30 -10.60 2.01
N MET A 22 6.21 -11.27 2.40
CA MET A 22 5.68 -11.22 3.77
C MET A 22 6.71 -11.75 4.78
N MET A 23 7.38 -12.87 4.50
CA MET A 23 8.41 -13.41 5.41
C MET A 23 9.58 -12.41 5.58
N THR A 24 10.01 -11.76 4.52
CA THR A 24 11.04 -10.72 4.55
C THR A 24 10.59 -9.50 5.36
N ALA A 25 9.31 -9.10 5.23
CA ALA A 25 8.71 -8.05 6.06
C ALA A 25 8.67 -8.42 7.54
N PHE A 26 8.36 -9.68 7.86
CA PHE A 26 8.41 -10.21 9.23
C PHE A 26 9.81 -10.15 9.83
N MET A 27 10.83 -10.33 9.01
CA MET A 27 12.23 -10.11 9.37
C MET A 27 12.62 -8.61 9.45
N ARG A 28 11.65 -7.69 9.41
CA ARG A 28 11.81 -6.23 9.38
C ARG A 28 12.58 -5.69 8.16
N ASN A 29 12.68 -6.49 7.09
CA ASN A 29 13.32 -6.06 5.86
C ASN A 29 12.26 -5.59 4.83
N PHE A 30 11.62 -4.47 5.15
CA PHE A 30 10.50 -3.95 4.35
C PHE A 30 10.92 -3.50 2.94
N LYS A 31 12.19 -3.14 2.75
CA LYS A 31 12.73 -2.73 1.44
C LYS A 31 12.75 -3.91 0.47
N ASP A 32 13.29 -5.04 0.92
CA ASP A 32 13.37 -6.23 0.08
C ASP A 32 11.97 -6.80 -0.18
N ALA A 33 11.08 -6.77 0.82
CA ALA A 33 9.69 -7.15 0.64
C ALA A 33 8.98 -6.29 -0.44
N ASP A 34 9.16 -4.97 -0.42
CA ASP A 34 8.57 -4.08 -1.42
C ASP A 34 9.18 -4.30 -2.82
N CYS A 35 10.50 -4.46 -2.90
CA CYS A 35 11.18 -4.80 -4.16
C CYS A 35 10.66 -6.10 -4.76
N MET A 36 10.47 -7.15 -3.95
CA MET A 36 9.94 -8.43 -4.43
C MET A 36 8.54 -8.30 -5.02
N LEU A 37 7.63 -7.56 -4.36
CA LEU A 37 6.29 -7.33 -4.88
C LEU A 37 6.32 -6.58 -6.22
N VAL A 38 7.16 -5.54 -6.32
CA VAL A 38 7.30 -4.73 -7.53
C VAL A 38 7.90 -5.53 -8.69
N GLN A 39 8.95 -6.31 -8.43
CA GLN A 39 9.61 -7.13 -9.46
C GLN A 39 8.69 -8.22 -10.04
N ASN A 40 7.77 -8.74 -9.23
CA ASN A 40 6.79 -9.74 -9.66
C ASN A 40 5.49 -9.11 -10.19
N GLY A 41 5.44 -7.80 -10.41
CA GLY A 41 4.28 -7.12 -10.99
C GLY A 41 3.10 -6.92 -10.04
N HIS A 42 3.24 -7.25 -8.75
CA HIS A 42 2.20 -7.04 -7.74
C HIS A 42 2.19 -5.59 -7.23
N ILE A 43 1.98 -4.63 -8.13
CA ILE A 43 2.10 -3.20 -7.85
C ILE A 43 1.06 -2.72 -6.83
N PHE A 44 -0.21 -3.10 -6.98
CA PHE A 44 -1.26 -2.79 -6.01
C PHE A 44 -0.89 -3.26 -4.60
N ARG A 45 -0.46 -4.53 -4.47
CA ARG A 45 -0.02 -5.08 -3.18
C ARG A 45 1.19 -4.32 -2.62
N ALA A 46 2.14 -3.90 -3.47
CA ALA A 46 3.27 -3.07 -3.05
C ALA A 46 2.84 -1.69 -2.54
N ILE A 47 1.86 -1.04 -3.19
CA ILE A 47 1.30 0.25 -2.76
C ILE A 47 0.63 0.09 -1.39
N MET A 48 -0.31 -0.86 -1.26
CA MET A 48 -1.05 -1.08 0.00
C MET A 48 -0.13 -1.51 1.14
N PHE A 49 0.88 -2.33 0.85
CA PHE A 49 1.91 -2.70 1.83
C PHE A 49 2.66 -1.47 2.36
N ASN A 50 3.08 -0.55 1.49
CA ASN A 50 3.76 0.67 1.92
C ASN A 50 2.81 1.62 2.67
N ILE A 51 1.52 1.71 2.31
CA ILE A 51 0.50 2.45 3.08
C ILE A 51 0.38 1.89 4.50
N SER A 52 0.23 0.57 4.66
CA SER A 52 0.09 -0.08 5.98
C SER A 52 1.30 0.11 6.90
N LEU A 53 2.48 0.38 6.31
CA LEU A 53 3.73 0.64 7.02
C LEU A 53 4.03 2.13 7.16
N PHE A 54 3.10 3.02 6.80
CA PHE A 54 3.28 4.47 6.80
C PHE A 54 4.48 4.94 5.95
N ARG A 55 4.91 4.15 4.96
CA ARG A 55 5.98 4.49 3.99
C ARG A 55 5.40 5.33 2.85
N TRP A 56 4.87 6.50 3.20
CA TRP A 56 4.08 7.36 2.32
C TRP A 56 4.78 7.75 1.02
N GLN A 57 6.04 8.21 1.09
CA GLN A 57 6.80 8.61 -0.09
C GLN A 57 6.99 7.46 -1.08
N ARG A 58 7.20 6.23 -0.56
CA ARG A 58 7.34 5.03 -1.40
C ARG A 58 6.02 4.63 -2.04
N ALA A 59 4.91 4.67 -1.28
CA ALA A 59 3.59 4.41 -1.82
C ALA A 59 3.24 5.41 -2.94
N LEU A 60 3.54 6.69 -2.74
CA LEU A 60 3.31 7.75 -3.74
C LEU A 60 4.17 7.55 -4.98
N GLU A 61 5.46 7.25 -4.81
CA GLU A 61 6.37 6.96 -5.92
C GLU A 61 5.84 5.81 -6.79
N LEU A 62 5.41 4.71 -6.17
CA LEU A 62 4.86 3.55 -6.86
C LEU A 62 3.57 3.91 -7.61
N ALA A 63 2.66 4.63 -6.96
CA ALA A 63 1.39 5.04 -7.55
C ALA A 63 1.58 5.94 -8.79
N VAL A 64 2.47 6.93 -8.69
CA VAL A 64 2.78 7.85 -9.82
C VAL A 64 3.50 7.11 -10.94
N LYS A 65 4.52 6.30 -10.62
CA LYS A 65 5.33 5.58 -11.61
C LYS A 65 4.50 4.60 -12.43
N HIS A 66 3.60 3.87 -11.77
CA HIS A 66 2.77 2.85 -12.42
C HIS A 66 1.37 3.36 -12.81
N LYS A 67 1.07 4.64 -12.56
CA LYS A 67 -0.22 5.29 -12.85
C LYS A 67 -1.40 4.52 -12.27
N MET A 68 -1.30 4.14 -10.99
CA MET A 68 -2.24 3.24 -10.33
C MET A 68 -2.49 3.69 -8.89
N HIS A 69 -3.76 3.72 -8.45
CA HIS A 69 -4.16 4.01 -7.07
C HIS A 69 -3.59 5.31 -6.48
N LEU A 70 -3.45 6.37 -7.29
CA LEU A 70 -2.94 7.65 -6.78
C LEU A 70 -3.91 8.24 -5.76
N GLU A 71 -5.19 8.28 -6.09
CA GLU A 71 -6.29 8.72 -5.21
C GLU A 71 -6.35 7.90 -3.92
N THR A 72 -6.05 6.59 -3.99
CA THR A 72 -5.97 5.74 -2.80
C THR A 72 -4.85 6.19 -1.88
N VAL A 73 -3.63 6.39 -2.40
CA VAL A 73 -2.48 6.84 -1.59
C VAL A 73 -2.76 8.21 -0.96
N ILE A 74 -3.29 9.15 -1.74
CA ILE A 74 -3.63 10.50 -1.25
C ILE A 74 -4.74 10.44 -0.21
N GLY A 75 -5.81 9.67 -0.44
CA GLY A 75 -6.92 9.50 0.48
C GLY A 75 -6.48 8.92 1.83
N TYR A 76 -5.71 7.83 1.83
CA TYR A 76 -5.19 7.24 3.07
C TYR A 76 -4.23 8.18 3.82
N ARG A 77 -3.43 8.97 3.10
CA ARG A 77 -2.57 9.99 3.70
C ARG A 77 -3.40 11.09 4.37
N GLN A 78 -4.41 11.61 3.68
CA GLN A 78 -5.32 12.64 4.22
C GLN A 78 -6.02 12.13 5.48
N LYS A 79 -6.56 10.90 5.43
CA LYS A 79 -7.22 10.24 6.57
C LYS A 79 -6.28 10.14 7.76
N TYR A 80 -5.06 9.64 7.56
CA TYR A 80 -4.05 9.54 8.61
C TYR A 80 -3.71 10.90 9.23
N LEU A 81 -3.54 11.95 8.43
CA LEU A 81 -3.23 13.29 8.93
C LEU A 81 -4.41 13.87 9.71
N TYR A 82 -5.63 13.71 9.23
CA TYR A 82 -6.85 14.12 9.94
C TYR A 82 -6.96 13.42 11.30
N GLU A 83 -6.82 12.10 11.33
CA GLU A 83 -6.91 11.29 12.56
C GLU A 83 -5.80 11.62 13.58
N THR A 84 -4.65 12.10 13.10
CA THR A 84 -3.52 12.50 13.96
C THR A 84 -3.48 14.01 14.28
N GLY A 85 -4.47 14.78 13.82
CA GLY A 85 -4.54 16.23 14.04
C GLY A 85 -3.42 17.01 13.33
N ARG A 86 -2.88 16.47 12.25
CA ARG A 86 -1.77 17.06 11.48
C ARG A 86 -2.28 17.63 10.15
N LYS A 87 -1.54 18.59 9.61
CA LYS A 87 -1.75 19.12 8.26
C LYS A 87 -0.74 18.52 7.30
N GLU A 88 -1.10 18.44 6.02
CA GLU A 88 -0.14 18.06 5.00
C GLU A 88 0.86 19.19 4.78
N ILE A 89 2.14 18.82 4.74
CA ILE A 89 3.27 19.74 4.53
C ILE A 89 4.21 19.25 3.44
N ASP A 90 4.08 17.99 3.02
CA ASP A 90 4.90 17.44 1.95
C ASP A 90 4.44 18.01 0.60
N GLN A 91 5.34 18.70 -0.10
CA GLN A 91 5.04 19.38 -1.35
C GLN A 91 4.56 18.44 -2.45
N ASN A 92 5.05 17.19 -2.48
CA ASN A 92 4.61 16.23 -3.48
C ASN A 92 3.15 15.83 -3.22
N PHE A 93 2.79 15.60 -1.96
CA PHE A 93 1.41 15.29 -1.60
C PHE A 93 0.47 16.47 -1.84
N LEU A 94 0.88 17.69 -1.48
CA LEU A 94 0.09 18.90 -1.75
C LEU A 94 -0.17 19.09 -3.24
N LYS A 95 0.84 18.83 -4.09
CA LYS A 95 0.69 18.87 -5.55
C LYS A 95 -0.38 17.88 -6.02
N TYR A 96 -0.20 16.59 -5.73
CA TYR A 96 -1.13 15.56 -6.20
C TYR A 96 -2.52 15.66 -5.57
N GLN A 97 -2.64 16.19 -4.35
CA GLN A 97 -3.93 16.46 -3.71
C GLN A 97 -4.80 17.43 -4.51
N SER A 98 -4.19 18.35 -5.27
CA SER A 98 -4.95 19.22 -6.18
C SER A 98 -5.34 18.56 -7.50
N GLU A 99 -4.75 17.40 -7.82
CA GLU A 99 -4.96 16.66 -9.07
C GLU A 99 -6.00 15.54 -8.91
N VAL A 100 -6.37 15.16 -7.68
CA VAL A 100 -7.30 14.06 -7.41
C VAL A 100 -8.45 14.47 -6.51
N GLU A 101 -9.65 13.98 -6.84
CA GLU A 101 -10.82 14.03 -5.96
C GLU A 101 -10.88 12.76 -5.11
N ILE A 102 -11.12 12.90 -3.81
CA ILE A 102 -11.18 11.75 -2.89
C ILE A 102 -12.62 11.31 -2.70
N ASP A 103 -13.01 10.32 -3.49
CA ASP A 103 -14.24 9.55 -3.30
C ASP A 103 -13.90 8.20 -2.64
N TRP A 104 -14.28 8.05 -1.37
CA TRP A 104 -14.01 6.84 -0.60
C TRP A 104 -14.80 5.63 -1.09
N ASP A 105 -16.02 5.82 -1.61
CA ASP A 105 -16.81 4.71 -2.12
C ASP A 105 -16.16 4.14 -3.38
N HIS A 106 -15.68 5.02 -4.27
CA HIS A 106 -14.90 4.63 -5.45
C HIS A 106 -13.58 3.94 -5.06
N ILE A 107 -12.80 4.53 -4.15
CA ILE A 107 -11.52 3.94 -3.68
C ILE A 107 -11.74 2.52 -3.13
N LEU A 108 -12.75 2.35 -2.27
CA LEU A 108 -13.04 1.05 -1.65
C LEU A 108 -13.57 0.03 -2.68
N GLN A 109 -14.25 0.48 -3.73
CA GLN A 109 -14.67 -0.39 -4.81
C GLN A 109 -13.46 -0.87 -5.63
N THR A 110 -12.58 0.03 -6.06
CA THR A 110 -11.37 -0.31 -6.83
C THR A 110 -10.45 -1.25 -6.03
N ILE A 111 -10.27 -1.01 -4.73
CA ILE A 111 -9.52 -1.92 -3.84
C ILE A 111 -10.12 -3.33 -3.85
N ARG A 112 -11.44 -3.46 -3.71
CA ARG A 112 -12.12 -4.77 -3.72
C ARG A 112 -11.92 -5.50 -5.04
N GLU A 113 -11.98 -4.78 -6.15
CA GLU A 113 -11.75 -5.35 -7.48
C GLU A 113 -10.32 -5.87 -7.64
N ASP A 114 -9.31 -5.13 -7.17
CA ASP A 114 -7.91 -5.55 -7.27
C ASP A 114 -7.54 -6.62 -6.24
N GLU A 115 -8.19 -6.67 -5.09
CA GLU A 115 -8.11 -7.81 -4.18
C GLU A 115 -8.65 -9.07 -4.86
N ALA A 116 -9.82 -9.00 -5.50
CA ALA A 116 -10.44 -10.14 -6.18
C ALA A 116 -9.60 -10.68 -7.35
N LYS A 117 -8.88 -9.82 -8.08
CA LYS A 117 -7.98 -10.24 -9.18
C LYS A 117 -6.70 -10.93 -8.71
N ASN A 118 -6.33 -10.74 -7.45
CA ASN A 118 -5.07 -11.24 -6.88
C ASN A 118 -5.25 -12.55 -6.09
N PHE A 119 -6.45 -13.15 -6.07
CA PHE A 119 -6.75 -14.51 -5.59
C PHE A 119 -6.92 -15.46 -6.77
#